data_AF-A0A9D6Y4K7-F1
#
_entry.id   AF-A0A9D6Y4K7-F1
#
_cell.length_a   1.000
_cell.length_b   1.000
_cell.length_c   1.000
_cell.angle_alpha   90.00
_cell.angle_beta   90.00
_cell.angle_gamma   90.00
#
_symmetry.space_group_name_H-M   'P 1'
#
loop_
_entity.id
_entity.type
_entity.pdbx_description
1 polymer ?
#
loop_
_entity_poly.entity_id
_entity_poly.type
_entity_poly.pdbx_seq_one_letter_code
_entity_poly.pdbx_strand_id
1 'polypeptide(L)' 'GGLGIAIISTPQGVMTGREAWHRRVGGEVLCYVW' A
#
# COMPACT_ATOMS: atom_id res chain seq x y z
N GLY A 1 7.04 6.36 -17.85
CA GLY A 1 6.05 5.34 -17.47
C GLY A 1 5.88 5.42 -15.97
N GLY A 2 4.74 5.96 -15.51
CA GLY A 2 4.47 6.17 -14.09
C GLY A 2 4.31 4.83 -13.37
N LEU A 3 5.07 4.63 -12.31
CA LEU A 3 4.96 3.47 -11.44
C LEU A 3 3.67 3.64 -10.62
N GLY A 4 2.64 2.87 -10.95
CA GLY A 4 1.36 2.91 -10.25
C GLY A 4 1.52 2.69 -8.74
N ILE A 5 0.60 3.26 -7.96
CA ILE A 5 0.60 3.19 -6.49
C ILE A 5 -0.42 2.15 -6.04
N ALA A 6 0.02 1.17 -5.26
CA ALA A 6 -0.87 0.28 -4.52
C ALA A 6 -1.35 0.95 -3.23
N ILE A 7 -2.65 0.87 -2.93
CA ILE A 7 -3.23 1.27 -1.65
C ILE A 7 -3.59 0.00 -0.88
N ILE A 8 -3.12 -0.09 0.37
CA ILE A 8 -3.20 -1.30 1.20
C ILE A 8 -3.85 -0.94 2.54
N SER A 9 -4.82 -1.75 2.97
CA SER A 9 -5.41 -1.73 4.31
C SER A 9 -4.56 -2.57 5.26
N THR A 10 -4.01 -1.98 6.32
CA THR A 10 -3.22 -2.69 7.34
C THR A 10 -3.86 -2.52 8.72
N PRO A 11 -3.46 -3.31 9.74
CA PRO A 11 -3.92 -3.11 11.12
C PRO A 11 -3.59 -1.73 11.72
N GLN A 12 -2.69 -0.97 11.09
CA GLN A 12 -2.29 0.38 11.50
C GLN A 12 -2.94 1.48 10.63
N GLY A 13 -3.94 1.11 9.82
CA GLY A 13 -4.66 2.01 8.94
C GLY A 13 -4.35 1.80 7.45
N VAL A 14 -4.97 2.63 6.60
CA VAL A 14 -4.78 2.59 5.15
C VAL A 14 -3.52 3.36 4.77
N MET A 15 -2.67 2.78 3.93
CA MET A 15 -1.42 3.40 3.48
C MET A 15 -1.01 2.92 2.08
N THR A 16 0.03 3.52 1.51
CA THR A 16 0.60 3.05 0.23
C THR A 16 1.38 1.75 0.43
N GLY A 17 1.49 0.93 -0.61
CA GLY A 17 2.31 -0.28 -0.57
C GLY A 17 3.78 -0.01 -0.25
N ARG A 18 4.29 1.16 -0.68
CA ARG A 18 5.62 1.61 -0.29
C ARG A 18 5.73 1.86 1.21
N GLU A 19 4.75 2.52 1.83
CA GLU A 19 4.76 2.78 3.27
C GLU A 19 4.65 1.47 4.08
N ALA A 20 3.77 0.57 3.66
CA ALA A 20 3.60 -0.74 4.28
C ALA A 20 4.93 -1.55 4.28
N TRP A 21 5.67 -1.51 3.17
CA TRP A 21 6.98 -2.13 3.06
C TRP A 21 8.02 -1.52 4.02
N HIS A 22 8.12 -0.20 4.10
CA HIS A 22 9.05 0.48 5.02
C HIS A 22 8.73 0.16 6.48
N ARG A 23 7.45 0.07 6.83
CA ARG A 23 6.97 -0.27 8.17
C ARG A 23 7.00 -1.78 8.48
N ARG A 24 7.32 -2.62 7.49
CA ARG A 24 7.28 -4.09 7.57
C ARG A 24 5.94 -4.62 8.06
N VAL A 25 4.85 -4.03 7.59
CA VAL A 25 3.48 -4.47 7.88
C VAL A 25 2.80 -4.93 6.60
N GLY A 26 2.05 -6.02 6.70
CA GLY A 26 1.22 -6.56 5.61
C GLY A 26 -0.23 -6.12 5.74
N GLY A 27 -1.02 -6.43 4.71
CA GLY A 27 -2.42 -6.06 4.66
C GLY A 27 -3.09 -6.48 3.36
N GLU A 28 -4.35 -6.11 3.22
CA GLU A 28 -5.15 -6.36 2.03
C GLU A 28 -4.96 -5.23 1.00
N VAL A 29 -4.71 -5.58 -0.25
CA VAL A 29 -4.64 -4.59 -1.33
C VAL A 29 -6.06 -4.16 -1.69
N LEU A 30 -6.34 -2.86 -1.59
CA LEU A 30 -7.64 -2.29 -1.92
C LEU A 30 -7.75 -1.93 -3.39
N CYS A 31 -6.75 -1.22 -3.92
CA CYS A 31 -6.72 -0.80 -5.31
C CYS A 31 -5.33 -0.42 -5.78
N TYR A 32 -5.20 -0.24 -7.10
CA TYR A 32 -4.05 0.34 -7.76
C TYR A 32 -4.47 1.61 -8.47
N VAL A 33 -3.62 2.63 -8.42
CA VAL A 33 -3.76 3.89 -9.19
C VAL A 33 -2.62 3.94 -10.19
N TRP A 34 -2.92 4.25 -11.47
CA TRP A 34 -1.93 4.34 -12.56
C TRP A 34 -1.80 5.74 -13.13
#